data_AF-A0A9W4UW18-F1
#
_entry.id   AF-A0A9W4UW18-F1
#
_cell.length_a   1.000
_cell.length_b   1.000
_cell.length_c   1.000
_cell.angle_alpha   90.00
_cell.angle_beta   90.00
_cell.angle_gamma   90.00
#
_symmetry.space_group_name_H-M   'P 1'
#
loop_
_entity.id
_entity.type
_entity.pdbx_description
1 polymer ?
#
loop_
_entity_poly.entity_id
_entity_poly.type
_entity_poly.pdbx_seq_one_letter_code
_entity_poly.pdbx_strand_id
1 'polypeptide(L)'
;MASLTRIQQLSVRIAKNTEAVERYLQSNNLPTPSLDADALWEIPIAGIAPEILEARRVTIEDCQELGALMAGPKELVHYSYTSYVSVKAILRFKLDKSFPVGETSTFESMSDYSGLSVMNIKRIVRHAIMNHRFFEEKTPGIISHSALTAILAGDKLARNCLVVELDEFWPAGVKKWPNSEEANQTGFSLANNSDKGMYDILAEHPERAERFGMYFSQADEPSSILLESYP
;
A
#
# COMPACT_ATOMS: atom_id res chain seq x y z
N MET A 1 -5.50 3.34 44.58
CA MET A 1 -6.24 2.96 43.35
C MET A 1 -5.38 1.96 42.61
N ALA A 2 -5.95 0.86 42.11
CA ALA A 2 -5.17 -0.10 41.34
C ALA A 2 -4.60 0.58 40.08
N SER A 3 -3.34 0.30 39.76
CA SER A 3 -2.71 0.80 38.52
C SER A 3 -3.44 0.23 37.31
N LEU A 4 -3.68 1.05 36.28
CA LEU A 4 -4.29 0.59 35.03
C LEU A 4 -3.41 -0.49 34.39
N THR A 5 -4.05 -1.53 33.84
CA THR A 5 -3.37 -2.53 33.01
C THR A 5 -2.87 -1.89 31.71
N ARG A 6 -1.91 -2.53 31.01
CA ARG A 6 -1.35 -1.98 29.76
C ARG A 6 -2.42 -1.70 28.70
N ILE A 7 -3.36 -2.61 28.48
CA ILE A 7 -4.45 -2.44 27.51
C ILE A 7 -5.37 -1.24 27.85
N GLN A 8 -5.58 -0.97 29.14
CA GLN A 8 -6.36 0.20 29.59
C GLN A 8 -5.55 1.49 29.45
N GLN A 9 -4.25 1.47 29.75
CA GLN A 9 -3.36 2.61 29.54
C GLN A 9 -3.32 3.02 28.06
N LEU A 10 -3.20 2.05 27.14
CA LEU A 10 -3.23 2.29 25.70
C LEU A 10 -4.55 2.93 25.26
N SER A 11 -5.68 2.40 25.74
CA SER A 11 -7.01 2.95 25.41
C SER A 11 -7.15 4.42 25.84
N VAL A 12 -6.67 4.78 27.04
CA VAL A 12 -6.69 6.17 27.53
C VAL A 12 -5.79 7.07 26.69
N ARG A 13 -4.60 6.59 26.30
CA ARG A 13 -3.67 7.36 25.46
C ARG A 13 -4.21 7.58 24.05
N ILE A 14 -4.81 6.55 23.44
CA ILE A 14 -5.46 6.64 22.12
C ILE A 14 -6.56 7.71 22.17
N ALA A 15 -7.46 7.65 23.16
CA ALA A 15 -8.54 8.64 23.31
C ALA A 15 -8.00 10.08 23.45
N LYS A 16 -7.00 10.27 24.32
CA LYS A 16 -6.38 11.60 24.53
C LYS A 16 -5.75 12.16 23.27
N ASN A 17 -4.96 11.35 22.55
CA ASN A 17 -4.21 11.82 21.39
C ASN A 17 -5.11 12.01 20.16
N THR A 18 -6.11 11.14 19.96
CA THR A 18 -7.12 11.32 18.90
C THR A 18 -7.92 12.59 19.11
N GLU A 19 -8.32 12.91 20.34
CA GLU A 19 -8.98 14.17 20.68
C GLU A 19 -8.11 15.40 20.35
N ALA A 20 -6.79 15.32 20.62
CA ALA A 20 -5.86 16.39 20.29
C ALA A 20 -5.76 16.63 18.77
N VAL A 21 -5.64 15.55 17.99
CA VAL A 21 -5.60 15.61 16.52
C VAL A 21 -6.91 16.15 15.96
N GLU A 22 -8.06 15.64 16.42
CA GLU A 22 -9.38 16.07 15.96
C GLU A 22 -9.61 17.56 16.26
N ARG A 23 -9.28 18.01 17.48
CA ARG A 23 -9.39 19.43 17.86
C ARG A 23 -8.52 20.32 16.98
N TYR A 24 -7.29 19.90 16.65
CA TYR A 24 -6.43 20.64 15.74
C TYR A 24 -7.07 20.77 14.35
N LEU A 25 -7.56 19.67 13.76
CA LEU A 25 -8.18 19.71 12.43
C LEU A 25 -9.40 20.63 12.42
N GLN A 26 -10.30 20.48 13.40
CA GLN A 26 -11.50 21.31 13.51
C GLN A 26 -11.18 22.80 13.70
N SER A 27 -10.28 23.14 14.63
CA SER A 27 -9.91 24.53 14.90
C SER A 27 -9.25 25.24 13.71
N ASN A 28 -8.67 24.49 12.79
CA ASN A 28 -8.08 25.00 11.55
C ASN A 28 -8.98 24.84 10.33
N ASN A 29 -10.24 24.38 10.50
CA ASN A 29 -11.19 24.09 9.42
C ASN A 29 -10.63 23.09 8.38
N LEU A 30 -9.85 22.12 8.84
CA LEU A 30 -9.27 21.06 8.02
C LEU A 30 -10.19 19.82 8.05
N PRO A 31 -10.26 19.06 6.94
CA PRO A 31 -11.08 17.85 6.89
C PRO A 31 -10.52 16.75 7.80
N THR A 32 -11.42 15.99 8.41
CA THR A 32 -11.11 14.79 9.20
C THR A 32 -10.69 13.63 8.28
N PRO A 33 -9.76 12.74 8.70
CA PRO A 33 -9.36 11.59 7.89
C PRO A 33 -10.54 10.64 7.59
N SER A 34 -10.60 10.12 6.37
CA SER A 34 -11.55 9.08 5.95
C SER A 34 -10.85 8.02 5.09
N LEU A 35 -11.54 6.91 4.83
CA LEU A 35 -11.15 5.87 3.88
C LEU A 35 -12.06 5.83 2.64
N ASP A 36 -13.00 6.78 2.52
CA ASP A 36 -13.82 6.97 1.33
C ASP A 36 -12.98 7.53 0.15
N ALA A 37 -13.49 7.40 -1.07
CA ALA A 37 -12.76 7.76 -2.29
C ALA A 37 -12.35 9.25 -2.39
N ASP A 38 -13.05 10.13 -1.69
CA ASP A 38 -12.84 11.58 -1.67
C ASP A 38 -11.97 12.06 -0.49
N ALA A 39 -11.47 11.12 0.34
CA ALA A 39 -10.58 11.45 1.43
C ALA A 39 -9.27 12.10 0.93
N LEU A 40 -8.74 13.03 1.72
CA LEU A 40 -7.38 13.53 1.48
C LEU A 40 -6.38 12.37 1.56
N TRP A 41 -5.45 12.33 0.62
CA TRP A 41 -4.41 11.29 0.56
C TRP A 41 -3.43 11.42 1.73
N GLU A 42 -3.24 12.64 2.24
CA GLU A 42 -2.45 12.94 3.42
C GLU A 42 -3.28 13.66 4.47
N ILE A 43 -3.00 13.38 5.74
CA ILE A 43 -3.63 14.09 6.84
C ILE A 43 -2.97 15.48 6.95
N PRO A 44 -3.73 16.59 6.84
CA PRO A 44 -3.18 17.93 6.63
C PRO A 44 -2.66 18.55 7.94
N ILE A 45 -1.71 17.90 8.62
CA ILE A 45 -1.05 18.44 9.81
C ILE A 45 0.22 19.15 9.37
N ALA A 46 0.28 20.47 9.58
CA ALA A 46 1.44 21.26 9.19
C ALA A 46 2.67 20.89 10.03
N GLY A 47 3.85 20.92 9.41
CA GLY A 47 5.13 20.65 10.09
C GLY A 47 5.43 21.57 11.28
N ILE A 48 4.75 22.71 11.36
CA ILE A 48 4.84 23.68 12.46
C ILE A 48 4.07 23.28 13.72
N ALA A 49 3.32 22.17 13.71
CA ALA A 49 2.57 21.62 14.84
C ALA A 49 3.18 20.29 15.32
N PRO A 50 4.43 20.29 15.83
CA PRO A 50 5.16 19.06 16.18
C PRO A 50 4.46 18.22 17.25
N GLU A 51 3.75 18.84 18.18
CA GLU A 51 2.99 18.16 19.22
C GLU A 51 1.80 17.36 18.65
N ILE A 52 1.19 17.84 17.56
CA ILE A 52 0.07 17.16 16.90
C ILE A 52 0.59 16.01 16.03
N LEU A 53 1.73 16.21 15.36
CA LEU A 53 2.42 15.12 14.65
C LEU A 53 2.82 14.00 15.62
N GLU A 54 3.32 14.35 16.80
CA GLU A 54 3.64 13.40 17.86
C GLU A 54 2.40 12.69 18.39
N ALA A 55 1.30 13.41 18.64
CA ALA A 55 0.03 12.81 19.06
C ALA A 55 -0.48 11.80 18.02
N ARG A 56 -0.39 12.12 16.73
CA ARG A 56 -0.72 11.19 15.64
C ARG A 56 0.19 9.96 15.64
N ARG A 57 1.51 10.14 15.75
CA ARG A 57 2.49 9.03 15.79
C ARG A 57 2.19 8.09 16.96
N VAL A 58 2.02 8.64 18.16
CA VAL A 58 1.70 7.89 19.38
C VAL A 58 0.37 7.13 19.22
N THR A 59 -0.64 7.74 18.60
CA THR A 59 -1.92 7.06 18.34
C THR A 59 -1.72 5.83 17.45
N ILE A 60 -0.94 5.94 16.37
CA ILE A 60 -0.66 4.82 15.46
C ILE A 60 0.03 3.69 16.20
N GLU A 61 1.08 4.01 16.97
CA GLU A 61 1.84 3.03 17.75
C GLU A 61 0.98 2.35 18.82
N ASP A 62 0.20 3.13 19.57
CA ASP A 62 -0.65 2.59 20.62
C ASP A 62 -1.79 1.72 20.03
N CYS A 63 -2.33 2.06 18.86
CA CYS A 63 -3.29 1.22 18.14
C CYS A 63 -2.67 -0.09 17.64
N GLN A 64 -1.43 -0.05 17.13
CA GLN A 64 -0.70 -1.24 16.72
C GLN A 64 -0.42 -2.17 17.92
N GLU A 65 0.06 -1.61 19.04
CA GLU A 65 0.32 -2.38 20.25
C GLU A 65 -0.97 -2.96 20.84
N LEU A 66 -2.03 -2.16 20.92
CA LEU A 66 -3.32 -2.64 21.42
C LEU A 66 -3.88 -3.74 20.52
N GLY A 67 -3.82 -3.58 19.20
CA GLY A 67 -4.21 -4.61 18.24
C GLY A 67 -3.42 -5.91 18.43
N ALA A 68 -2.10 -5.82 18.60
CA ALA A 68 -1.24 -6.96 18.84
C ALA A 68 -1.54 -7.68 20.17
N LEU A 69 -1.77 -6.93 21.25
CA LEU A 69 -2.14 -7.47 22.56
C LEU A 69 -3.50 -8.18 22.53
N MET A 70 -4.47 -7.62 21.79
CA MET A 70 -5.80 -8.21 21.64
C MET A 70 -5.81 -9.45 20.75
N ALA A 71 -4.98 -9.48 19.71
CA ALA A 71 -4.82 -10.65 18.84
C ALA A 71 -4.08 -11.81 19.54
N GLY A 72 -3.06 -11.47 20.34
CA GLY A 72 -2.23 -12.43 21.05
C GLY A 72 -1.16 -13.08 20.17
N PRO A 73 -0.12 -13.68 20.79
CA PRO A 73 1.09 -14.10 20.08
C PRO A 73 0.86 -15.19 19.03
N LYS A 74 -0.14 -16.07 19.23
CA LYS A 74 -0.46 -17.14 18.27
C LYS A 74 -0.96 -16.57 16.95
N GLU A 75 -1.78 -15.52 17.00
CA GLU A 75 -2.28 -14.87 15.79
C GLU A 75 -1.16 -14.08 15.11
N LEU A 76 -0.29 -13.42 15.89
CA LEU A 76 0.81 -12.62 15.36
C LEU A 76 1.87 -13.42 14.59
N VAL A 77 2.01 -14.73 14.85
CA VAL A 77 2.90 -15.60 14.07
C VAL A 77 2.25 -16.18 12.80
N HIS A 78 0.98 -15.89 12.55
CA HIS A 78 0.30 -16.33 11.34
C HIS A 78 0.81 -15.55 10.12
N TYR A 79 1.42 -16.26 9.17
CA TYR A 79 1.91 -15.67 7.92
C TYR A 79 0.84 -15.73 6.83
N SER A 80 0.32 -14.57 6.44
CA SER A 80 -0.64 -14.44 5.33
C SER A 80 0.08 -14.37 3.98
N TYR A 81 0.53 -15.53 3.51
CA TYR A 81 1.25 -15.68 2.24
C TYR A 81 0.44 -15.24 1.00
N THR A 82 -0.89 -15.17 1.11
CA THR A 82 -1.79 -14.78 0.02
C THR A 82 -2.23 -13.33 0.05
N SER A 83 -1.89 -12.58 1.11
CA SER A 83 -2.42 -11.23 1.36
C SER A 83 -2.45 -10.38 0.07
N TYR A 84 -1.29 -10.04 -0.48
CA TYR A 84 -1.21 -9.16 -1.65
C TYR A 84 -1.47 -9.83 -3.01
N VAL A 85 -1.86 -11.10 -3.09
CA VAL A 85 -2.12 -11.77 -4.39
C VAL A 85 -3.26 -11.09 -5.14
N SER A 86 -4.32 -10.72 -4.42
CA SER A 86 -5.46 -9.99 -5.00
C SER A 86 -5.10 -8.58 -5.48
N VAL A 87 -4.27 -7.86 -4.72
CA VAL A 87 -3.78 -6.52 -5.07
C VAL A 87 -2.89 -6.58 -6.32
N LYS A 88 -1.97 -7.56 -6.38
CA LYS A 88 -1.14 -7.80 -7.56
C LYS A 88 -1.99 -8.09 -8.80
N ALA A 89 -3.05 -8.89 -8.67
CA ALA A 89 -3.99 -9.12 -9.77
C ALA A 89 -4.73 -7.83 -10.18
N ILE A 90 -5.21 -7.03 -9.23
CA ILE A 90 -5.86 -5.74 -9.50
C ILE A 90 -4.95 -4.85 -10.36
N LEU A 91 -3.69 -4.69 -9.98
CA LEU A 91 -2.74 -3.84 -10.71
C LEU A 91 -2.39 -4.38 -12.09
N ARG A 92 -2.17 -5.70 -12.19
CA ARG A 92 -1.82 -6.39 -13.45
C ARG A 92 -2.94 -6.32 -14.48
N PHE A 93 -4.18 -6.53 -14.05
CA PHE A 93 -5.38 -6.46 -14.90
C PHE A 93 -6.01 -5.06 -14.92
N LYS A 94 -5.33 -4.06 -14.33
CA LYS A 94 -5.71 -2.65 -14.31
C LYS A 94 -7.14 -2.42 -13.78
N LEU A 95 -7.59 -3.24 -12.84
CA LEU A 95 -8.94 -3.14 -12.27
C LEU A 95 -9.13 -1.81 -11.51
N ASP A 96 -8.05 -1.26 -10.96
CA ASP A 96 -8.00 0.08 -10.36
C ASP A 96 -8.22 1.22 -11.36
N LYS A 97 -8.23 0.93 -12.67
CA LYS A 97 -8.48 1.88 -13.77
C LYS A 97 -9.74 1.51 -14.59
N SER A 98 -10.50 0.51 -14.15
CA SER A 98 -11.63 -0.04 -14.93
C SER A 98 -12.86 0.87 -14.96
N PHE A 99 -12.93 1.85 -14.05
CA PHE A 99 -13.95 2.90 -14.02
C PHE A 99 -13.38 4.16 -13.32
N PRO A 100 -13.98 5.35 -13.51
CA PRO A 100 -13.52 6.58 -12.88
C PRO A 100 -13.76 6.64 -11.36
N VAL A 101 -12.91 7.38 -10.65
CA VAL A 101 -13.13 7.72 -9.23
C VAL A 101 -14.38 8.59 -9.10
N GLY A 102 -15.24 8.28 -8.12
CA GLY A 102 -16.54 8.93 -7.92
C GLY A 102 -17.69 8.25 -8.66
N GLU A 103 -17.40 7.32 -9.57
CA GLU A 103 -18.40 6.46 -10.20
C GLU A 103 -18.44 5.08 -9.55
N THR A 104 -19.44 4.28 -9.94
CA THR A 104 -19.60 2.88 -9.52
C THR A 104 -19.55 1.95 -10.71
N SER A 105 -19.10 0.72 -10.49
CA SER A 105 -19.04 -0.34 -11.51
C SER A 105 -19.69 -1.64 -11.02
N THR A 106 -19.81 -2.60 -11.93
CA THR A 106 -20.28 -3.96 -11.65
C THR A 106 -19.16 -4.96 -11.91
N PHE A 107 -19.29 -6.17 -11.36
CA PHE A 107 -18.32 -7.23 -11.63
C PHE A 107 -18.27 -7.61 -13.12
N GLU A 108 -19.41 -7.52 -13.81
CA GLU A 108 -19.57 -7.77 -15.23
C GLU A 108 -18.81 -6.71 -16.05
N SER A 109 -18.97 -5.42 -15.75
CA SER A 109 -18.23 -4.34 -16.43
C SER A 109 -16.72 -4.43 -16.19
N MET A 110 -16.29 -4.74 -14.96
CA MET A 110 -14.88 -4.96 -14.65
C MET A 110 -14.31 -6.22 -15.35
N SER A 111 -15.14 -7.24 -15.56
CA SER A 111 -14.81 -8.46 -16.31
C SER A 111 -14.58 -8.13 -17.78
N ASP A 112 -15.48 -7.37 -18.41
CA ASP A 112 -15.35 -6.93 -19.80
C ASP A 112 -14.10 -6.08 -20.01
N TYR A 113 -13.80 -5.17 -19.08
CA TYR A 113 -12.61 -4.31 -19.14
C TYR A 113 -11.29 -5.10 -19.06
N SER A 114 -11.22 -6.11 -18.18
CA SER A 114 -9.98 -6.82 -17.86
C SER A 114 -9.75 -8.08 -18.69
N GLY A 115 -10.78 -8.62 -19.34
CA GLY A 115 -10.76 -9.91 -20.01
C GLY A 115 -10.75 -11.13 -19.06
N LEU A 116 -10.84 -10.91 -17.75
CA LEU A 116 -11.02 -11.99 -16.77
C LEU A 116 -12.49 -12.40 -16.69
N SER A 117 -12.77 -13.63 -16.26
CA SER A 117 -14.14 -14.05 -15.99
C SER A 117 -14.75 -13.31 -14.80
N VAL A 118 -16.06 -13.07 -14.85
CA VAL A 118 -16.82 -12.45 -13.75
C VAL A 118 -16.57 -13.14 -12.40
N MET A 119 -16.43 -14.47 -12.40
CA MET A 119 -16.14 -15.24 -11.18
C MET A 119 -14.76 -14.90 -10.60
N ASN A 120 -13.75 -14.72 -11.46
CA ASN A 120 -12.41 -14.32 -11.01
C ASN A 120 -12.41 -12.89 -10.48
N ILE A 121 -13.10 -11.96 -11.16
CA ILE A 121 -13.25 -10.58 -10.66
C ILE A 121 -13.91 -10.57 -9.28
N LYS A 122 -15.03 -11.29 -9.09
CA LYS A 122 -15.71 -11.39 -7.80
C LYS A 122 -14.77 -11.84 -6.67
N ARG A 123 -13.95 -12.86 -6.93
CA ARG A 123 -12.98 -13.39 -5.94
C ARG A 123 -11.86 -12.39 -5.65
N ILE A 124 -11.27 -11.81 -6.69
CA ILE A 124 -10.15 -10.88 -6.57
C ILE A 124 -10.60 -9.62 -5.82
N VAL A 125 -11.67 -8.98 -6.27
CA VAL A 125 -12.16 -7.71 -5.70
C VAL A 125 -12.61 -7.89 -4.26
N ARG A 126 -13.44 -8.89 -3.94
CA ARG A 126 -13.89 -9.12 -2.56
C ARG A 126 -12.76 -9.50 -1.61
N HIS A 127 -11.80 -10.29 -2.07
CA HIS A 127 -10.61 -10.58 -1.27
C HIS A 127 -9.83 -9.29 -0.96
N ALA A 128 -9.66 -8.40 -1.94
CA ALA A 128 -8.97 -7.13 -1.77
C ALA A 128 -9.73 -6.15 -0.86
N ILE A 129 -11.06 -6.11 -0.95
CA ILE A 129 -11.92 -5.34 -0.02
C ILE A 129 -11.67 -5.81 1.42
N MET A 130 -11.78 -7.11 1.68
CA MET A 130 -11.72 -7.67 3.03
C MET A 130 -10.34 -7.60 3.68
N ASN A 131 -9.27 -7.80 2.92
CA ASN A 131 -7.92 -7.91 3.47
C ASN A 131 -7.08 -6.64 3.32
N HIS A 132 -7.43 -5.77 2.37
CA HIS A 132 -6.61 -4.61 2.01
C HIS A 132 -7.39 -3.30 1.94
N ARG A 133 -8.71 -3.30 2.14
CA ARG A 133 -9.57 -2.12 1.98
C ARG A 133 -9.52 -1.52 0.57
N PHE A 134 -9.21 -2.35 -0.43
CA PHE A 134 -9.26 -1.94 -1.84
C PHE A 134 -10.70 -2.03 -2.32
N PHE A 135 -11.23 -0.94 -2.88
CA PHE A 135 -12.64 -0.80 -3.27
C PHE A 135 -13.62 -0.92 -2.09
N GLU A 136 -14.89 -0.70 -2.38
CA GLU A 136 -16.01 -0.96 -1.48
C GLU A 136 -17.15 -1.67 -2.22
N GLU A 137 -17.92 -2.50 -1.52
CA GLU A 137 -19.16 -3.13 -2.00
C GLU A 137 -20.29 -2.82 -1.01
N LYS A 138 -20.66 -1.53 -0.91
CA LYS A 138 -21.74 -1.07 0.01
C LYS A 138 -23.09 -1.68 -0.35
N THR A 139 -23.32 -1.97 -1.64
CA THR A 139 -24.46 -2.74 -2.15
C THR A 139 -23.92 -3.96 -2.90
N PRO A 140 -24.43 -5.18 -2.64
CA PRO A 140 -23.95 -6.38 -3.32
C PRO A 140 -23.97 -6.23 -4.85
N GLY A 141 -22.82 -6.45 -5.49
CA GLY A 141 -22.64 -6.32 -6.94
C GLY A 141 -22.29 -4.92 -7.44
N ILE A 142 -22.33 -3.89 -6.59
CA ILE A 142 -21.98 -2.51 -6.94
C ILE A 142 -20.67 -2.14 -6.25
N ILE A 143 -19.66 -1.84 -7.06
CA ILE A 143 -18.30 -1.56 -6.62
C ILE A 143 -18.00 -0.08 -6.77
N SER A 144 -17.52 0.55 -5.70
CA SER A 144 -16.96 1.91 -5.72
C SER A 144 -15.48 1.88 -5.36
N HIS A 145 -14.76 2.93 -5.73
CA HIS A 145 -13.42 3.16 -5.19
C HIS A 145 -13.47 3.37 -3.67
N SER A 146 -12.45 2.87 -2.97
CA SER A 146 -12.03 3.35 -1.65
C SER A 146 -10.89 4.37 -1.81
N ALA A 147 -10.49 5.04 -0.73
CA ALA A 147 -9.33 5.94 -0.71
C ALA A 147 -8.08 5.31 -1.36
N LEU A 148 -7.79 4.04 -1.03
CA LEU A 148 -6.59 3.35 -1.52
C LEU A 148 -6.62 3.18 -3.04
N THR A 149 -7.73 2.70 -3.57
CA THR A 149 -7.86 2.55 -5.03
C THR A 149 -8.03 3.88 -5.75
N ALA A 150 -8.53 4.92 -5.09
CA ALA A 150 -8.58 6.28 -5.63
C ALA A 150 -7.17 6.88 -5.76
N ILE A 151 -6.30 6.67 -4.76
CA ILE A 151 -4.87 7.04 -4.85
C ILE A 151 -4.22 6.30 -6.03
N LEU A 152 -4.39 4.99 -6.16
CA LEU A 152 -3.82 4.24 -7.29
C LEU A 152 -4.40 4.70 -8.64
N ALA A 153 -5.66 5.12 -8.67
CA ALA A 153 -6.32 5.67 -9.84
C ALA A 153 -5.81 7.08 -10.21
N GLY A 154 -5.46 7.92 -9.23
CA GLY A 154 -5.08 9.33 -9.43
C GLY A 154 -3.57 9.61 -9.42
N ASP A 155 -2.79 8.89 -8.63
CA ASP A 155 -1.35 9.07 -8.45
C ASP A 155 -0.56 7.96 -9.15
N LYS A 156 0.12 8.36 -10.24
CA LYS A 156 0.95 7.46 -11.03
C LYS A 156 2.17 6.97 -10.26
N LEU A 157 2.75 7.79 -9.37
CA LEU A 157 3.92 7.42 -8.59
C LEU A 157 3.52 6.39 -7.53
N ALA A 158 2.50 6.66 -6.72
CA ALA A 158 2.01 5.71 -5.73
C ALA A 158 1.63 4.35 -6.36
N ARG A 159 0.95 4.38 -7.51
CA ARG A 159 0.63 3.15 -8.25
C ARG A 159 1.87 2.43 -8.76
N ASN A 160 2.82 3.16 -9.35
CA ASN A 160 4.06 2.58 -9.84
C ASN A 160 4.87 1.95 -8.71
N CYS A 161 4.95 2.61 -7.55
CA CYS A 161 5.70 2.11 -6.41
C CYS A 161 5.19 0.72 -5.98
N LEU A 162 3.88 0.60 -5.82
CA LEU A 162 3.26 -0.67 -5.45
C LEU A 162 3.43 -1.75 -6.54
N VAL A 163 3.45 -1.38 -7.82
CA VAL A 163 3.75 -2.33 -8.91
C VAL A 163 5.18 -2.85 -8.79
N VAL A 164 6.16 -1.97 -8.57
CA VAL A 164 7.58 -2.37 -8.44
C VAL A 164 7.78 -3.27 -7.22
N GLU A 165 7.20 -2.93 -6.07
CA GLU A 165 7.27 -3.78 -4.87
C GLU A 165 6.75 -5.20 -5.13
N LEU A 166 5.64 -5.32 -5.84
CA LEU A 166 4.98 -6.60 -6.08
C LEU A 166 5.59 -7.40 -7.23
N ASP A 167 6.11 -6.76 -8.28
CA ASP A 167 6.65 -7.43 -9.47
C ASP A 167 8.16 -7.64 -9.42
N GLU A 168 8.91 -6.76 -8.78
CA GLU A 168 10.37 -6.82 -8.73
C GLU A 168 10.88 -7.35 -7.38
N PHE A 169 10.38 -6.83 -6.25
CA PHE A 169 10.92 -7.18 -4.93
C PHE A 169 10.33 -8.45 -4.33
N TRP A 170 9.02 -8.66 -4.42
CA TRP A 170 8.41 -9.89 -3.91
C TRP A 170 9.11 -11.16 -4.43
N PRO A 171 9.28 -11.39 -5.75
CA PRO A 171 9.90 -12.61 -6.22
C PRO A 171 11.39 -12.72 -5.84
N ALA A 172 12.06 -11.62 -5.48
CA ALA A 172 13.47 -11.58 -5.10
C ALA A 172 13.77 -12.04 -3.65
N GLY A 173 12.77 -12.50 -2.88
CA GLY A 173 12.94 -12.88 -1.46
C GLY A 173 13.74 -14.17 -1.19
N VAL A 174 14.22 -14.88 -2.21
CA VAL A 174 14.88 -16.19 -2.07
C VAL A 174 16.39 -16.05 -1.83
N LYS A 175 16.93 -16.83 -0.88
CA LYS A 175 18.37 -16.89 -0.59
C LYS A 175 19.02 -18.15 -1.17
N LYS A 176 20.00 -17.96 -2.04
CA LYS A 176 20.89 -19.04 -2.56
C LYS A 176 22.35 -18.86 -2.14
N TRP A 177 22.79 -17.61 -1.95
CA TRP A 177 24.18 -17.27 -1.62
C TRP A 177 24.24 -16.55 -0.26
N PRO A 178 24.62 -17.23 0.85
CA PRO A 178 24.47 -16.68 2.20
C PRO A 178 25.42 -15.53 2.55
N ASN A 179 26.54 -15.38 1.84
CA ASN A 179 27.60 -14.40 2.13
C ASN A 179 28.10 -13.68 0.87
N SER A 180 27.33 -13.67 -0.21
CA SER A 180 27.78 -13.04 -1.44
C SER A 180 27.56 -11.53 -1.42
N GLU A 181 28.56 -10.79 -1.91
CA GLU A 181 28.51 -9.35 -2.16
C GLU A 181 28.41 -9.05 -3.67
N GLU A 182 28.34 -10.09 -4.51
CA GLU A 182 28.29 -9.95 -5.96
C GLU A 182 26.90 -9.49 -6.42
N ALA A 183 26.87 -8.47 -7.31
CA ALA A 183 25.63 -7.88 -7.80
C ALA A 183 24.70 -8.88 -8.54
N ASN A 184 25.27 -9.96 -9.09
CA ASN A 184 24.54 -11.00 -9.79
C ASN A 184 24.20 -12.23 -8.93
N GLN A 185 24.58 -12.25 -7.66
CA GLN A 185 24.28 -13.33 -6.72
C GLN A 185 23.19 -12.90 -5.73
N THR A 186 22.13 -12.32 -6.27
CA THR A 186 21.00 -11.80 -5.50
C THR A 186 19.74 -12.61 -5.75
N GLY A 187 18.76 -12.49 -4.84
CA GLY A 187 17.44 -13.07 -5.06
C GLY A 187 16.74 -12.49 -6.29
N PHE A 188 17.07 -11.25 -6.70
CA PHE A 188 16.55 -10.64 -7.93
C PHE A 188 17.06 -11.35 -9.18
N SER A 189 18.38 -11.59 -9.28
CA SER A 189 18.98 -12.34 -10.39
C SER A 189 18.39 -13.76 -10.47
N LEU A 190 18.19 -14.41 -9.32
CA LEU A 190 17.56 -15.72 -9.23
C LEU A 190 16.10 -15.70 -9.71
N ALA A 191 15.30 -14.73 -9.27
CA ALA A 191 13.91 -14.55 -9.68
C ALA A 191 13.77 -14.31 -11.19
N ASN A 192 14.76 -13.68 -11.80
CA ASN A 192 14.83 -13.42 -13.23
C ASN A 192 15.52 -14.53 -14.02
N ASN A 193 15.91 -15.65 -13.39
CA ASN A 193 16.68 -16.73 -14.01
C ASN A 193 17.93 -16.23 -14.77
N SER A 194 18.65 -15.28 -14.17
CA SER A 194 19.77 -14.59 -14.80
C SER A 194 21.04 -14.67 -13.95
N ASP A 195 22.18 -14.56 -14.61
CA ASP A 195 23.53 -14.42 -14.07
C ASP A 195 24.04 -12.97 -14.08
N LYS A 196 23.16 -12.01 -14.34
CA LYS A 196 23.44 -10.57 -14.39
C LYS A 196 22.99 -9.85 -13.11
N GLY A 197 23.53 -8.66 -12.88
CA GLY A 197 23.05 -7.76 -11.84
C GLY A 197 21.68 -7.18 -12.15
N MET A 198 21.00 -6.61 -11.15
CA MET A 198 19.68 -6.01 -11.31
C MET A 198 19.65 -4.95 -12.41
N TYR A 199 20.62 -4.03 -12.42
CA TYR A 199 20.68 -2.93 -13.38
C TYR A 199 20.90 -3.42 -14.82
N ASP A 200 21.79 -4.40 -15.01
CA ASP A 200 22.01 -5.02 -16.33
C ASP A 200 20.74 -5.70 -16.86
N ILE A 201 20.00 -6.40 -15.99
CA ILE A 201 18.70 -7.01 -16.36
C ILE A 201 17.69 -5.93 -16.74
N LEU A 202 17.59 -4.85 -15.97
CA LEU A 202 16.65 -3.76 -16.24
C LEU A 202 17.02 -2.99 -17.51
N ALA A 203 18.30 -2.81 -17.83
CA ALA A 203 18.76 -2.18 -19.05
C ALA A 203 18.30 -2.93 -20.32
N GLU A 204 18.12 -4.25 -20.24
CA GLU A 204 17.58 -5.08 -21.32
C GLU A 204 16.06 -5.02 -21.42
N HIS A 205 15.39 -4.39 -20.46
CA HIS A 205 13.94 -4.26 -20.38
C HIS A 205 13.52 -2.80 -20.14
N PRO A 206 13.57 -1.92 -21.17
CA PRO A 206 13.37 -0.48 -21.01
C PRO A 206 12.11 -0.08 -20.23
N GLU A 207 10.98 -0.76 -20.47
CA GLU A 207 9.74 -0.49 -19.72
C GLU A 207 9.82 -0.85 -18.23
N ARG A 208 10.58 -1.90 -17.87
CA ARG A 208 10.82 -2.26 -16.46
C ARG A 208 11.80 -1.28 -15.83
N ALA A 209 12.84 -0.90 -16.58
CA ALA A 209 13.81 0.11 -16.21
C ALA A 209 13.14 1.46 -15.88
N GLU A 210 12.24 1.93 -16.74
CA GLU A 210 11.48 3.17 -16.53
C GLU A 210 10.62 3.08 -15.26
N ARG A 211 9.85 1.99 -15.09
CA ARG A 211 9.05 1.77 -13.87
C ARG A 211 9.91 1.72 -12.61
N PHE A 212 11.05 1.04 -12.68
CA PHE A 212 11.97 0.96 -11.56
C PHE A 212 12.59 2.33 -11.24
N GLY A 213 12.97 3.12 -12.24
CA GLY A 213 13.44 4.48 -12.06
C GLY A 213 12.38 5.38 -11.39
N MET A 214 11.11 5.26 -11.82
CA MET A 214 9.99 5.98 -11.22
C MET A 214 9.75 5.66 -9.74
N TYR A 215 10.20 4.51 -9.24
CA TYR A 215 10.07 4.14 -7.82
C TYR A 215 10.82 5.10 -6.89
N PHE A 216 11.91 5.71 -7.37
CA PHE A 216 12.75 6.62 -6.61
C PHE A 216 12.58 8.08 -7.04
N SER A 217 11.73 8.35 -8.03
CA SER A 217 11.50 9.71 -8.50
C SER A 217 10.87 10.54 -7.39
N GLN A 218 11.52 11.66 -7.08
CA GLN A 218 10.86 12.78 -6.43
C GLN A 218 10.10 13.58 -7.49
N ALA A 219 9.21 14.48 -7.06
CA ALA A 219 8.37 15.26 -7.98
C ALA A 219 9.16 15.99 -9.09
N ASP A 220 10.45 16.27 -8.87
CA ASP A 220 11.30 17.08 -9.76
C ASP A 220 12.46 16.31 -10.45
N GLU A 221 12.58 14.98 -10.30
CA GLU A 221 13.69 14.21 -10.88
C GLU A 221 13.23 13.20 -11.95
N PRO A 222 13.88 13.16 -13.14
CA PRO A 222 13.53 12.22 -14.20
C PRO A 222 13.87 10.78 -13.81
N SER A 223 12.98 9.83 -14.13
CA SER A 223 13.14 8.41 -13.77
C SER A 223 14.41 7.75 -14.35
N SER A 224 14.98 8.28 -15.42
CA SER A 224 16.19 7.73 -16.05
C SER A 224 17.47 7.98 -15.25
N ILE A 225 17.47 8.96 -14.32
CA ILE A 225 18.68 9.42 -13.61
C ILE A 225 19.38 8.29 -12.85
N LEU A 226 18.62 7.34 -12.31
CA LEU A 226 19.18 6.23 -11.54
C LEU A 226 19.95 5.23 -12.40
N LEU A 227 19.44 4.90 -13.57
CA LEU A 227 20.09 3.96 -14.48
C LEU A 227 21.31 4.62 -15.13
N GLU A 228 21.20 5.91 -15.44
CA GLU A 228 22.29 6.68 -16.05
C GLU A 228 23.41 7.01 -15.07
N SER A 229 23.10 7.12 -13.77
CA SER A 229 24.08 7.45 -12.72
C SER A 229 24.65 6.21 -12.01
N TYR A 230 24.21 5.00 -12.37
CA TYR A 230 24.75 3.77 -11.81
C TYR A 230 26.12 3.46 -12.42
N PRO A 231 27.18 3.30 -11.60
CA PRO A 231 28.56 3.11 -12.06
C PRO A 231 28.84 1.75 -12.70
#